data_AF-A0A0D2U9L1-F1
#
_entry.id   AF-A0A0D2U9L1-F1
#
_cell.length_a   1.000
_cell.length_b   1.000
_cell.length_c   1.000
_cell.angle_alpha   90.00
_cell.angle_beta   90.00
_cell.angle_gamma   90.00
#
_symmetry.space_group_name_H-M   'P 1'
#
loop_
_entity.id
_entity.type
_entity.pdbx_description
1 polymer ?
#
loop_
_entity_poly.entity_id
_entity_poly.type
_entity_poly.pdbx_seq_one_letter_code
_entity_poly.pdbx_strand_id
1 'polypeptide(L)'
;MAPEVMQQLHGYDFKADIWSLGITALELVHGHAPFSKHPPMKVLLMTLQNAPPGLDYERDKRFSKSFKEMVATCLVKDPKKRPASEKLLKHHFFKHARSYDSLVHTILDGLAPLGERLLKTKEADLLVQNKALYKDNEQLS
;
A
#
# COMPACT_ATOMS: atom_id res chain seq x y z
N MET A 1 3.84 9.11 1.30
CA MET A 1 3.27 10.41 1.72
C MET A 1 2.81 11.17 0.50
N ALA A 2 1.80 12.03 0.65
CA ALA A 2 1.32 12.89 -0.43
C ALA A 2 2.34 14.01 -0.76
N PRO A 3 2.40 14.51 -2.01
CA PRO A 3 3.36 15.54 -2.41
C PRO A 3 3.29 16.83 -1.57
N GLU A 4 2.09 17.28 -1.20
CA GLU A 4 1.90 18.49 -0.41
C GLU A 4 2.41 18.33 1.03
N VAL A 5 2.31 17.13 1.62
CA VAL A 5 2.86 16.82 2.95
C VAL A 5 4.39 16.88 2.90
N MET A 6 4.98 16.38 1.81
CA MET A 6 6.42 16.38 1.59
C MET A 6 7.00 17.79 1.38
N GLN A 7 6.22 18.72 0.82
CA GLN A 7 6.68 20.08 0.55
C GLN A 7 6.68 20.97 1.81
N GLN A 8 5.85 20.68 2.81
CA GLN A 8 5.73 21.44 4.07
C GLN A 8 5.46 22.96 3.92
N LEU A 9 5.12 23.44 2.71
CA LEU A 9 4.95 24.88 2.41
C LEU A 9 3.60 25.42 2.91
N HIS A 10 2.55 24.63 2.71
CA HIS A 10 1.20 24.90 3.16
C HIS A 10 0.77 23.63 3.88
N GLY A 11 0.23 23.72 5.09
CA GLY A 11 -0.23 22.53 5.82
C GLY A 11 -1.11 21.62 4.96
N TYR A 12 -1.27 20.37 5.38
CA TYR A 12 -2.09 19.39 4.67
C TYR A 12 -3.47 19.25 5.30
N ASP A 13 -4.41 18.74 4.53
CA ASP A 13 -5.76 18.38 4.98
C ASP A 13 -6.04 16.90 4.71
N PHE A 14 -7.30 16.49 4.86
CA PHE A 14 -7.77 15.12 4.63
C PHE A 14 -7.56 14.61 3.19
N LYS A 15 -7.21 15.47 2.21
CA LYS A 15 -6.87 15.02 0.85
C LYS A 15 -5.55 14.27 0.81
N ALA A 16 -4.68 14.45 1.80
CA ALA A 16 -3.48 13.63 1.96
C ALA A 16 -3.85 12.15 2.21
N ASP A 17 -4.95 11.88 2.91
CA ASP A 17 -5.43 10.51 3.17
C ASP A 17 -5.97 9.86 1.90
N ILE A 18 -6.61 10.63 1.01
CA ILE A 18 -7.06 10.14 -0.30
C ILE A 18 -5.87 9.70 -1.16
N TRP A 19 -4.75 10.43 -1.10
CA TRP A 19 -3.52 9.99 -1.76
C TRP A 19 -2.99 8.70 -1.13
N SER A 20 -2.91 8.64 0.21
CA SER A 20 -2.43 7.45 0.93
C SER A 20 -3.28 6.22 0.59
N LEU A 21 -4.60 6.36 0.48
CA LEU A 21 -5.50 5.29 0.02
C LEU A 21 -5.14 4.79 -1.39
N GLY A 22 -4.83 5.69 -2.32
CA GLY A 22 -4.36 5.32 -3.67
C GLY A 22 -3.05 4.54 -3.65
N ILE A 23 -2.11 4.92 -2.77
CA ILE A 23 -0.85 4.19 -2.58
C ILE A 23 -1.11 2.80 -1.97
N THR A 24 -1.96 2.70 -0.94
CA THR A 24 -2.36 1.42 -0.35
C THR A 24 -3.04 0.51 -1.38
N ALA A 25 -3.89 1.07 -2.26
CA ALA A 25 -4.50 0.29 -3.33
C ALA A 25 -3.46 -0.30 -4.29
N LEU A 26 -2.43 0.48 -4.67
CA LEU A 26 -1.31 -0.03 -5.47
C LEU A 26 -0.49 -1.10 -4.72
N GLU A 27 -0.28 -0.90 -3.43
CA GLU A 27 0.43 -1.86 -2.58
C GLU A 27 -0.31 -3.20 -2.48
N LEU A 28 -1.64 -3.18 -2.29
CA LEU A 28 -2.45 -4.39 -2.23
C LEU A 28 -2.36 -5.24 -3.51
N VAL A 29 -2.17 -4.61 -4.67
CA VAL A 29 -2.17 -5.32 -5.96
C VAL A 29 -0.78 -5.74 -6.45
N HIS A 30 0.27 -5.08 -5.97
CA HIS A 30 1.67 -5.40 -6.30
C HIS A 30 2.42 -6.10 -5.17
N GLY A 31 1.87 -6.09 -3.95
CA GLY A 31 2.52 -6.60 -2.73
C GLY A 31 3.55 -5.64 -2.13
N HIS A 32 3.76 -4.47 -2.71
CA HIS A 32 4.66 -3.44 -2.18
C HIS A 32 4.24 -2.04 -2.65
N ALA A 33 4.52 -1.03 -1.83
CA ALA A 33 4.33 0.35 -2.22
C ALA A 33 5.18 0.74 -3.47
N PRO A 34 4.74 1.72 -4.27
CA PRO A 34 5.56 2.28 -5.35
C PRO A 34 6.90 2.78 -4.81
N PHE A 35 7.97 2.53 -5.57
CA PHE A 35 9.33 2.99 -5.25
C PHE A 35 9.94 2.44 -3.95
N SER A 36 9.34 1.43 -3.32
CA SER A 36 9.81 0.83 -2.05
C SER A 36 11.26 0.32 -2.07
N LYS A 37 11.82 0.04 -3.26
CA LYS A 37 13.20 -0.41 -3.45
C LYS A 37 14.23 0.73 -3.47
N HIS A 38 13.81 1.98 -3.38
CA HIS A 38 14.69 3.14 -3.45
C HIS A 38 14.92 3.76 -2.06
N PRO A 39 16.09 4.40 -1.83
CA PRO A 39 16.34 5.13 -0.59
C PRO A 39 15.32 6.26 -0.35
N PRO A 40 15.02 6.63 0.91
CA PRO A 40 13.97 7.59 1.25
C PRO A 40 14.05 8.93 0.50
N MET A 41 15.26 9.50 0.36
CA MET A 41 15.47 10.75 -0.36
C MET A 41 15.13 10.65 -1.85
N LYS A 42 15.41 9.50 -2.47
CA LYS A 42 15.06 9.26 -3.88
C LYS A 42 13.55 9.10 -4.04
N VAL A 43 12.88 8.40 -3.12
CA VAL A 43 11.42 8.27 -3.11
C VAL A 43 10.73 9.63 -2.98
N LEU A 44 11.23 10.49 -2.08
CA LEU A 44 10.78 11.87 -1.92
C LEU A 44 10.86 12.62 -3.26
N LEU A 45 12.04 12.64 -3.88
CA LEU A 45 12.25 13.35 -5.14
C LEU A 45 11.36 12.83 -6.26
N MET A 46 11.27 11.51 -6.41
CA MET A 46 10.41 10.87 -7.41
C MET A 46 8.93 11.21 -7.19
N THR A 47 8.47 11.26 -5.94
CA THR A 47 7.08 11.62 -5.61
C THR A 47 6.78 13.07 -5.97
N LEU A 48 7.73 13.98 -5.73
CA LEU A 48 7.58 15.41 -6.03
C LEU A 48 7.71 15.73 -7.52
N GLN A 49 8.61 15.06 -8.24
CA GLN A 49 8.99 15.42 -9.61
C GLN A 49 8.34 14.55 -10.68
N ASN A 50 8.27 13.24 -10.52
CA ASN A 50 7.77 12.33 -11.56
C ASN A 50 6.25 12.38 -11.70
N ALA A 51 5.72 11.79 -12.78
CA ALA A 51 4.29 11.52 -12.86
C ALA A 51 3.83 10.67 -11.65
N PRO A 52 2.57 10.86 -11.17
CA PRO A 52 2.02 10.00 -10.13
C PRO A 52 2.14 8.52 -10.50
N PRO A 53 2.42 7.63 -9.53
CA PRO A 53 2.41 6.20 -9.81
C PRO A 53 0.99 5.76 -10.19
N GLY A 54 0.88 4.70 -10.98
CA GLY A 54 -0.39 4.19 -11.45
C GLY A 54 -0.26 2.77 -12.00
N LEU A 55 -1.38 2.24 -12.48
CA LEU A 55 -1.43 0.96 -13.14
C LEU A 55 -1.34 1.15 -14.64
N ASP A 56 -0.57 0.29 -15.27
CA ASP A 56 -0.37 0.31 -16.70
C ASP A 56 -1.51 -0.46 -17.39
N TYR A 57 -2.06 0.09 -18.47
CA TYR A 57 -3.17 -0.57 -19.16
C TYR A 57 -2.75 -1.88 -19.85
N GLU A 58 -1.51 -1.95 -20.33
CA GLU A 58 -0.98 -3.09 -21.04
C GLU A 58 -0.31 -4.12 -20.12
N ARG A 59 0.41 -3.68 -19.09
CA ARG A 59 1.08 -4.61 -18.16
C ARG A 59 0.14 -5.14 -17.08
N ASP A 60 -0.83 -4.33 -16.64
CA ASP A 60 -1.72 -4.71 -15.54
C ASP A 60 -3.12 -5.13 -16.02
N LYS A 61 -3.19 -5.92 -17.10
CA LYS A 61 -4.45 -6.38 -17.72
C LYS A 61 -5.37 -7.17 -16.78
N ARG A 62 -4.80 -7.79 -15.73
CA ARG A 62 -5.55 -8.53 -14.72
C ARG A 62 -6.47 -7.67 -13.87
N PHE A 63 -6.26 -6.35 -13.80
CA PHE A 63 -7.09 -5.45 -13.01
C PHE A 63 -8.13 -4.73 -13.86
N SER A 64 -9.32 -4.57 -13.30
CA SER A 64 -10.44 -3.92 -13.97
C SER A 64 -10.12 -2.46 -14.29
N LYS A 65 -10.64 -1.96 -15.41
CA LYS A 65 -10.56 -0.54 -15.79
C LYS A 65 -11.04 0.37 -14.66
N SER A 66 -12.16 0.01 -14.02
CA SER A 66 -12.72 0.79 -12.91
C SER A 66 -11.78 0.89 -11.71
N PHE A 67 -10.99 -0.15 -11.41
CA PHE A 67 -9.97 -0.06 -10.36
C PHE A 67 -8.84 0.90 -10.75
N LYS A 68 -8.34 0.84 -11.99
CA LYS A 68 -7.29 1.75 -12.48
C LYS A 68 -7.75 3.22 -12.42
N GLU A 69 -8.99 3.49 -12.80
CA GLU A 69 -9.60 4.82 -12.73
C GLU A 69 -9.77 5.33 -11.29
N MET A 70 -10.16 4.44 -10.36
CA MET A 70 -10.25 4.77 -8.93
C MET A 70 -8.88 5.19 -8.38
N VAL A 71 -7.83 4.40 -8.66
CA VAL A 71 -6.45 4.72 -8.24
C VAL A 71 -5.97 6.03 -8.85
N ALA A 72 -6.21 6.26 -10.15
CA ALA A 72 -5.83 7.50 -10.82
C ALA A 72 -6.55 8.73 -10.23
N THR A 73 -7.79 8.57 -9.78
CA THR A 73 -8.57 9.62 -9.10
C THR A 73 -7.96 9.99 -7.74
N CYS A 74 -7.39 9.02 -7.02
CA CYS A 74 -6.70 9.24 -5.76
C CYS A 74 -5.32 9.90 -5.94
N LEU A 75 -4.57 9.46 -6.96
CA LEU A 75 -3.16 9.82 -7.18
C LEU A 75 -2.99 11.02 -8.10
N VAL A 76 -3.58 12.16 -7.69
CA VAL A 76 -3.41 13.45 -8.38
C VAL A 76 -2.50 14.35 -7.54
N LYS A 77 -1.45 14.93 -8.13
CA LYS A 77 -0.51 15.78 -7.36
C LYS A 77 -1.20 16.95 -6.68
N ASP A 78 -2.11 17.63 -7.39
CA ASP A 78 -2.89 18.73 -6.85
C ASP A 78 -4.00 18.21 -5.91
N PRO A 79 -3.93 18.46 -4.58
CA PRO A 79 -4.92 17.97 -3.62
C PRO A 79 -6.32 18.56 -3.86
N LYS A 80 -6.44 19.73 -4.50
CA LYS A 80 -7.74 20.35 -4.81
C LYS A 80 -8.51 19.55 -5.85
N LYS A 81 -7.81 18.82 -6.72
CA LYS A 81 -8.40 17.96 -7.76
C LYS A 81 -8.78 16.57 -7.25
N ARG A 82 -8.29 16.15 -6.08
CA ARG A 82 -8.71 14.89 -5.46
C ARG A 82 -10.14 15.03 -4.92
N PRO A 83 -11.00 14.00 -5.03
CA PRO A 83 -12.33 14.03 -4.40
C PRO A 83 -12.22 13.96 -2.87
N ALA A 84 -13.29 14.34 -2.17
CA ALA A 84 -13.49 13.94 -0.79
C ALA A 84 -13.89 12.46 -0.70
N SER A 85 -13.77 11.85 0.47
CA SER A 85 -14.06 10.42 0.69
C SER A 85 -15.50 10.06 0.32
N GLU A 86 -16.47 10.92 0.61
CA GLU A 86 -17.90 10.70 0.32
C GLU A 86 -18.17 10.65 -1.18
N LYS A 87 -17.40 11.43 -1.97
CA LYS A 87 -17.48 11.41 -3.42
C LYS A 87 -16.75 10.20 -3.99
N LEU A 88 -15.59 9.86 -3.43
CA LEU A 88 -14.80 8.71 -3.85
C LEU A 88 -15.55 7.39 -3.61
N LEU A 89 -16.27 7.26 -2.50
CA LEU A 89 -17.06 6.07 -2.17
C LEU A 89 -18.17 5.78 -3.21
N LYS A 90 -18.63 6.80 -3.93
CA LYS A 90 -19.61 6.66 -5.02
C LYS A 90 -19.00 6.18 -6.34
N HIS A 91 -17.67 6.04 -6.42
CA HIS A 91 -16.97 5.57 -7.61
C HIS A 91 -17.44 4.16 -8.00
N HIS A 92 -17.50 3.87 -9.30
CA HIS A 92 -18.04 2.61 -9.83
C HIS A 92 -17.31 1.38 -9.27
N PHE A 93 -16.02 1.49 -8.97
CA PHE A 93 -15.22 0.43 -8.34
C PHE A 93 -15.88 -0.09 -7.05
N PHE A 94 -16.30 0.80 -6.15
CA PHE A 94 -16.89 0.41 -4.85
C PHE A 94 -18.30 -0.17 -4.96
N LYS A 95 -18.99 0.00 -6.10
CA LYS A 95 -20.28 -0.66 -6.34
C LYS A 95 -20.16 -2.19 -6.45
N HIS A 96 -18.95 -2.70 -6.65
CA HIS A 96 -18.66 -4.13 -6.70
C HIS A 96 -18.21 -4.70 -5.36
N ALA A 97 -18.22 -3.90 -4.28
CA ALA A 97 -17.87 -4.37 -2.94
C ALA A 97 -18.79 -5.52 -2.51
N ARG A 98 -18.20 -6.56 -1.92
CA ARG A 98 -18.91 -7.75 -1.46
C ARG A 98 -19.20 -7.65 0.04
N SER A 99 -20.09 -8.51 0.54
CA SER A 99 -20.43 -8.56 1.96
C SER A 99 -19.25 -9.02 2.81
N TYR A 100 -19.37 -8.78 4.11
CA TYR A 100 -18.48 -9.32 5.13
C TYR A 100 -18.31 -10.84 5.00
N ASP A 101 -19.40 -11.59 4.83
CA ASP A 101 -19.35 -13.05 4.71
C ASP A 101 -18.51 -13.51 3.52
N SER A 102 -18.64 -12.82 2.38
CA SER A 102 -17.81 -13.10 1.19
C SER A 102 -16.33 -12.89 1.49
N LEU A 103 -15.98 -11.88 2.29
CA LEU A 103 -14.60 -11.59 2.66
C LEU A 103 -14.05 -12.68 3.60
N VAL A 104 -14.83 -13.09 4.61
CA VAL A 104 -14.43 -14.17 5.52
C VAL A 104 -14.15 -15.45 4.74
N HIS A 105 -15.07 -15.86 3.87
CA HIS A 105 -14.91 -17.10 3.10
C HIS A 105 -13.81 -17.03 2.03
N THR A 106 -13.54 -15.86 1.46
CA THR A 106 -12.53 -15.76 0.37
C THR A 106 -11.11 -15.53 0.90
N ILE A 107 -10.97 -14.77 1.99
CA ILE A 107 -9.66 -14.31 2.48
C ILE A 107 -9.24 -15.05 3.76
N LEU A 108 -10.19 -15.35 4.65
CA LEU A 108 -9.88 -15.87 5.99
C LEU A 108 -10.08 -17.37 6.13
N ASP A 109 -10.78 -18.01 5.18
CA ASP A 109 -11.04 -19.44 5.24
C ASP A 109 -9.74 -20.25 5.26
N GLY A 110 -9.68 -21.24 6.16
CA GLY A 110 -8.48 -22.05 6.41
C GLY A 110 -7.31 -21.34 7.12
N LEU A 111 -7.41 -20.04 7.43
CA LEU A 111 -6.37 -19.34 8.19
C LEU A 111 -6.60 -19.47 9.70
N ALA A 112 -5.55 -19.85 10.43
CA ALA A 112 -5.56 -19.82 11.89
C ALA A 112 -5.85 -18.40 12.42
N PRO A 113 -6.40 -18.26 13.65
CA PRO A 113 -6.66 -16.95 14.27
C PRO A 113 -5.44 -16.03 14.24
N LEU A 114 -5.66 -14.72 14.10
CA LEU A 114 -4.58 -13.73 13.97
C LEU A 114 -3.55 -13.81 15.11
N GLY A 115 -4.02 -14.04 16.34
CA GLY A 115 -3.14 -14.18 17.52
C GLY A 115 -2.15 -15.34 17.37
N GLU A 116 -2.60 -16.49 16.91
CA GLU A 116 -1.73 -17.66 16.68
C GLU A 116 -0.74 -17.42 15.55
N ARG A 117 -1.19 -16.77 14.46
CA ARG A 117 -0.31 -16.43 13.34
C ARG A 117 0.83 -15.51 13.81
N LEU A 118 0.50 -14.50 14.62
CA LEU A 118 1.49 -13.57 15.15
C LEU A 118 2.50 -14.23 16.09
N LEU A 119 2.03 -15.13 16.97
CA LEU A 119 2.91 -15.89 17.86
C LEU A 119 3.89 -16.75 17.06
N LYS A 120 3.40 -17.51 16.07
CA LYS A 120 4.24 -18.33 15.19
C LYS A 120 5.28 -17.49 14.43
N THR A 121 4.90 -16.30 13.94
CA THR A 121 5.86 -15.39 13.29
C THR A 121 6.94 -14.93 14.27
N LYS A 122 6.57 -14.51 15.50
CA LYS A 122 7.54 -14.10 16.52
C LYS A 122 8.49 -15.24 16.90
N GLU A 123 7.97 -16.45 17.06
CA GLU A 123 8.78 -17.64 17.34
C GLU A 123 9.76 -17.92 16.21
N ALA A 124 9.30 -17.85 14.95
CA ALA A 124 10.16 -18.02 13.79
C ALA A 124 11.28 -16.96 13.73
N ASP A 125 10.96 -15.69 13.98
CA ASP A 125 11.93 -14.59 13.98
C ASP A 125 12.99 -14.78 15.08
N LEU A 126 12.58 -15.16 16.29
CA LEU A 126 13.50 -15.46 17.40
C LEU A 126 14.43 -16.64 17.08
N LEU A 127 13.91 -17.69 16.42
CA LEU A 127 14.72 -18.83 16.00
C LEU A 127 15.76 -18.44 14.94
N VAL A 128 15.39 -17.56 14.00
CA VAL A 128 16.32 -17.03 12.98
C VAL A 128 17.41 -16.18 13.62
N GLN A 129 17.05 -15.28 14.56
CA GLN A 129 18.01 -14.46 15.30
C GLN A 129 18.99 -15.31 16.10
N ASN A 130 18.50 -16.32 16.84
CA ASN A 130 19.37 -17.22 17.60
C ASN A 130 20.32 -17.98 16.67
N LYS A 131 19.84 -18.50 15.54
CA LYS A 131 20.70 -19.16 14.55
C LYS A 131 21.77 -18.24 13.96
N ALA A 132 21.46 -16.96 13.71
CA ALA A 132 22.44 -15.99 13.23
C ALA A 132 23.54 -15.74 14.27
N LEU A 133 23.17 -15.55 15.54
CA LEU A 133 24.11 -15.38 16.65
C LEU A 133 25.07 -16.57 16.81
N TYR A 134 24.57 -17.80 16.70
CA TYR A 134 25.42 -18.99 16.77
C TYR A 134 26.39 -19.09 15.58
N LYS A 135 25.96 -18.70 14.37
CA LYS A 135 26.81 -18.70 13.18
C LYS A 135 27.94 -17.66 13.24
N ASP A 136 27.66 -16.48 13.79
CA ASP A 136 28.66 -15.43 13.95
C ASP A 136 29.73 -15.82 14.99
N ASN A 137 29.34 -16.54 16.05
CA ASN A 137 30.27 -17.06 17.05
C ASN A 137 31.19 -18.17 16.52
N GLU A 138 30.72 -19.00 15.57
CA GLU A 138 31.55 -20.03 14.91
C GLU A 138 32.57 -19.46 13.91
N GLN A 139 32.35 -18.26 13.35
CA GLN A 139 33.29 -17.61 12.43
C GLN A 139 34.38 -16.78 13.11
N LEU A 140 34.23 -16.52 14.41
CA LEU A 140 35.17 -15.76 15.25
C LEU A 140 36.10 -16.63 16.10
N SER A 141 35.96 -17.97 16.02
CA SER A 141 36.88 -18.96 16.61
C SER A 141 37.76 -19.60 15.54
#